data_AF-A0A2H6APH5-F1
#
_entry.id   AF-A0A2H6APH5-F1
#
_cell.length_a   1.000
_cell.length_b   1.000
_cell.length_c   1.000
_cell.angle_alpha   90.00
_cell.angle_beta   90.00
_cell.angle_gamma   90.00
#
_symmetry.space_group_name_H-M   'P 1'
#
loop_
_entity.id
_entity.type
_entity.pdbx_description
1 polymer ?
#
loop_
_entity_poly.entity_id
_entity_poly.type
_entity_poly.pdbx_seq_one_letter_code
_entity_poly.pdbx_strand_id
1 'polypeptide(L)'
;MIVFDSSTLILPAKTEILTRVLEDTQIVITDTVKEESTRRQEFIDVKLITRFVNEGKIKVENYDIGKEGRKIKKDFNMETGEVSSLLLARRRGYILATDDKQAIKACKIL
;
A
#
# COMPACT_ATOMS: atom_id res chain seq x y z
N MET A 1 8.88 -2.76 9.46
CA MET A 1 8.35 -1.95 8.32
C MET A 1 6.96 -2.46 8.01
N ILE A 2 6.07 -1.55 7.63
CA ILE A 2 4.69 -1.88 7.25
C ILE A 2 4.50 -1.52 5.78
N VAL A 3 4.01 -2.47 5.00
CA VAL A 3 3.57 -2.22 3.62
C VAL A 3 2.12 -1.79 3.65
N PHE A 4 1.80 -0.66 3.04
CA PHE A 4 0.44 -0.16 2.95
C PHE A 4 -0.14 -0.40 1.56
N ASP A 5 -1.41 -0.81 1.52
CA ASP A 5 -2.22 -0.69 0.31
C ASP A 5 -2.79 0.75 0.16
N SER A 6 -3.48 1.02 -0.95
CA SER A 6 -4.00 2.35 -1.26
C SER A 6 -5.10 2.80 -0.29
N SER A 7 -6.13 1.99 -0.05
CA SER A 7 -7.25 2.37 0.83
C SER A 7 -6.78 2.63 2.26
N THR A 8 -5.92 1.77 2.77
CA THR A 8 -5.37 1.83 4.13
C THR A 8 -4.31 2.90 4.29
N LEU A 9 -3.71 3.41 3.21
CA LEU A 9 -2.85 4.59 3.27
C LEU A 9 -3.67 5.89 3.27
N ILE A 10 -4.70 5.94 2.42
CA ILE A 10 -5.53 7.13 2.21
C ILE A 10 -6.32 7.46 3.47
N LEU A 11 -6.90 6.48 4.16
CA LEU A 11 -7.74 6.73 5.34
C LEU A 11 -6.96 7.39 6.51
N PRO A 12 -5.78 6.90 6.94
CA PRO A 12 -4.92 7.58 7.90
C PRO A 12 -4.47 8.97 7.44
N ALA A 13 -4.27 9.18 6.13
CA ALA A 13 -3.92 10.48 5.59
C ALA A 13 -5.07 11.50 5.74
N LYS A 14 -6.32 11.05 5.57
CA LYS A 14 -7.52 11.88 5.77
C LYS A 14 -7.82 12.22 7.23
N THR A 15 -7.30 11.42 8.16
CA THR A 15 -7.60 11.52 9.60
C THR A 15 -6.43 12.08 10.41
N GLU A 16 -5.39 12.59 9.76
CA GLU A 16 -4.14 13.09 10.38
C GLU A 16 -3.33 12.03 11.15
N ILE A 17 -3.82 10.79 11.20
CA ILE A 17 -3.18 9.65 11.88
C ILE A 17 -1.88 9.24 11.17
N LEU A 18 -1.81 9.41 9.84
CA LEU A 18 -0.64 9.00 9.05
C LEU A 18 0.66 9.61 9.57
N THR A 19 0.63 10.87 10.02
CA THR A 19 1.81 11.55 10.58
C THR A 19 2.32 10.82 11.83
N ARG A 20 1.41 10.41 12.72
CA ARG A 20 1.77 9.66 13.93
C ARG A 20 2.33 8.28 13.61
N VAL A 21 1.72 7.58 12.64
CA VAL A 21 2.23 6.27 12.19
C VAL A 21 3.66 6.39 11.66
N LEU A 22 3.97 7.45 10.92
CA LEU A 22 5.31 7.70 10.37
C LEU A 22 6.37 8.04 11.44
N GLU A 23 5.97 8.47 12.64
CA GLU A 23 6.89 8.70 13.76
C GLU A 23 7.33 7.36 14.38
N ASP A 24 6.44 6.37 14.43
CA ASP A 24 6.69 5.09 15.09
C ASP A 24 7.21 4.00 14.15
N THR A 25 6.87 4.06 12.85
CA THR A 25 7.25 3.03 11.89
C THR A 25 7.51 3.57 10.50
N GLN A 26 8.46 2.92 9.81
CA GLN A 26 8.69 3.17 8.40
C GLN A 26 7.62 2.50 7.54
N ILE A 27 6.97 3.31 6.70
CA ILE A 27 5.97 2.89 5.71
C ILE A 27 6.65 2.61 4.36
N VAL A 28 6.22 1.53 3.72
CA VAL A 28 6.60 1.19 2.34
C VAL A 28 5.34 1.02 1.50
N ILE A 29 5.37 1.49 0.27
CA ILE A 29 4.30 1.29 -0.72
C ILE A 29 4.89 0.85 -2.05
N THR A 30 4.08 0.23 -2.90
CA THR A 30 4.46 -0.03 -4.29
C THR A 30 4.30 1.23 -5.15
N ASP A 31 4.94 1.25 -6.31
CA ASP A 31 4.68 2.24 -7.35
C ASP A 31 3.21 2.28 -7.78
N THR A 32 2.55 1.12 -7.90
CA THR A 32 1.11 1.05 -8.18
C THR A 32 0.29 1.76 -7.09
N VAL A 33 0.57 1.48 -5.81
CA VAL A 33 -0.13 2.15 -4.68
C VAL A 33 0.15 3.64 -4.65
N LYS A 34 1.38 4.07 -4.96
CA LYS A 34 1.71 5.49 -5.08
C LYS A 34 0.85 6.15 -6.15
N GLU A 35 0.75 5.58 -7.34
CA GLU A 35 -0.06 6.12 -8.43
C GLU A 35 -1.53 6.24 -8.03
N GLU A 36 -2.12 5.18 -7.48
CA GLU A 36 -3.51 5.16 -7.02
C GLU A 36 -3.77 6.21 -5.93
N SER A 37 -2.86 6.30 -4.96
CA SER A 37 -2.98 7.18 -3.78
C SER A 37 -2.63 8.64 -4.07
N THR A 38 -2.05 8.95 -5.23
CA THR A 38 -1.69 10.33 -5.63
C THR A 38 -2.41 10.83 -6.87
N ARG A 39 -3.37 10.05 -7.41
CA ARG A 39 -4.02 10.38 -8.69
C ARG A 39 -4.86 11.67 -8.65
N ARG A 40 -5.54 11.97 -7.53
CA ARG A 40 -6.53 13.05 -7.43
C ARG A 40 -6.00 14.26 -6.64
N GLN A 41 -5.20 15.10 -7.31
CA GLN A 41 -4.42 16.19 -6.72
C GLN A 41 -5.24 17.28 -5.99
N GLU A 42 -6.55 17.32 -6.22
CA GLU A 42 -7.48 18.22 -5.53
C GLU A 42 -7.65 17.91 -4.04
N PHE A 43 -7.41 16.66 -3.61
CA PHE A 43 -7.64 16.24 -2.23
C PHE A 43 -6.45 16.52 -1.29
N ILE A 44 -6.76 16.85 -0.03
CA ILE A 44 -5.77 17.17 0.99
C ILE A 44 -4.89 15.96 1.32
N ASP A 45 -5.48 14.77 1.43
CA ASP A 45 -4.75 13.52 1.65
C ASP A 45 -3.73 13.23 0.56
N VAL A 46 -4.07 13.51 -0.71
CA VAL A 46 -3.15 13.33 -1.83
C VAL A 46 -1.93 14.24 -1.70
N LYS A 47 -2.13 15.51 -1.32
CA LYS A 47 -1.02 16.45 -1.09
C LYS A 47 -0.12 15.99 0.05
N LEU A 48 -0.72 15.48 1.14
CA LEU A 48 0.01 14.95 2.29
C LEU A 48 0.85 13.72 1.93
N ILE A 49 0.24 12.73 1.27
CA ILE A 49 0.92 11.50 0.83
C ILE A 49 2.04 11.85 -0.14
N THR A 50 1.77 12.71 -1.13
CA THR A 50 2.77 13.15 -2.12
C THR A 50 3.96 13.82 -1.44
N ARG A 51 3.70 14.70 -0.46
CA ARG A 51 4.75 15.35 0.33
C ARG A 51 5.59 14.31 1.09
N PHE A 52 4.98 13.37 1.78
CA PHE A 52 5.72 12.35 2.54
C PHE A 52 6.51 11.38 1.66
N VAL A 53 6.04 11.09 0.44
CA VAL A 53 6.82 10.36 -0.56
C VAL A 53 8.03 11.19 -1.01
N ASN A 54 7.84 12.47 -1.33
CA ASN A 54 8.93 13.34 -1.78
C ASN A 54 9.98 13.61 -0.68
N GLU A 55 9.54 13.69 0.58
CA GLU A 55 10.42 13.79 1.75
C GLU A 55 11.11 12.47 2.11
N GLY A 56 10.80 11.36 1.41
CA GLY A 56 11.37 10.04 1.67
C GLY A 56 10.85 9.36 2.95
N LYS A 57 9.82 9.92 3.61
CA LYS A 57 9.18 9.34 4.79
C LYS A 57 8.36 8.10 4.44
N ILE A 58 7.72 8.11 3.27
CA ILE A 58 7.10 6.93 2.67
C ILE A 58 8.04 6.39 1.60
N LYS A 59 8.55 5.17 1.79
CA LYS A 59 9.42 4.53 0.81
C LYS A 59 8.57 3.94 -0.33
N VAL A 60 8.94 4.22 -1.57
CA VAL A 60 8.31 3.64 -2.76
C VAL A 60 9.23 2.56 -3.31
N GLU A 61 8.70 1.36 -3.52
CA GLU A 61 9.40 0.26 -4.20
C GLU A 61 8.69 -0.09 -5.51
N ASN A 62 9.44 -0.17 -6.60
CA ASN A 62 8.91 -0.68 -7.86
C ASN A 62 8.65 -2.19 -7.72
N TYR A 63 7.44 -2.62 -8.06
CA TYR A 63 7.05 -4.01 -7.86
C TYR A 63 6.20 -4.56 -9.02
N ASP A 64 6.78 -5.47 -9.80
CA ASP A 64 6.03 -6.26 -10.79
C ASP A 64 5.39 -7.49 -10.14
N ILE A 65 4.06 -7.58 -10.23
CA ILE A 65 3.30 -8.73 -9.73
C ILE A 65 3.58 -10.03 -10.50
N GLY A 66 4.12 -9.95 -11.71
CA GLY A 66 4.51 -11.09 -12.53
C GLY A 66 3.35 -12.05 -12.83
N LYS A 67 3.68 -13.28 -13.24
CA LYS A 67 2.68 -14.30 -13.60
C LYS A 67 1.94 -14.85 -12.37
N GLU A 68 2.67 -15.11 -11.29
CA GLU A 68 2.09 -15.63 -10.05
C GLU A 68 1.14 -14.62 -9.41
N GLY A 69 1.51 -13.34 -9.36
CA GLY A 69 0.63 -12.30 -8.84
C GLY A 69 -0.61 -12.09 -9.70
N ARG A 70 -0.50 -12.20 -11.03
CA ARG A 70 -1.69 -12.21 -11.90
C ARG A 70 -2.64 -13.37 -11.60
N LYS A 71 -2.10 -14.54 -11.22
CA LYS A 71 -2.92 -15.68 -10.78
C LYS A 71 -3.60 -15.38 -9.45
N ILE A 72 -2.86 -14.91 -8.44
CA ILE A 72 -3.41 -14.53 -7.12
C ILE A 72 -4.51 -13.47 -7.28
N LYS A 73 -4.26 -12.45 -8.12
CA LYS A 73 -5.23 -11.41 -8.46
C LYS A 73 -6.56 -12.01 -8.90
N LYS A 74 -6.50 -12.98 -9.82
CA LYS A 74 -7.69 -13.66 -10.35
C LYS A 74 -8.35 -14.58 -9.32
N ASP A 75 -7.56 -15.38 -8.61
CA ASP A 75 -8.05 -16.40 -7.67
C ASP A 75 -8.75 -15.77 -6.45
N PHE A 76 -8.25 -14.61 -5.99
CA PHE A 76 -8.82 -13.87 -4.86
C PHE A 76 -9.74 -12.71 -5.27
N ASN A 77 -9.83 -12.41 -6.57
CA ASN A 77 -10.57 -11.25 -7.11
C ASN A 77 -10.15 -9.94 -6.42
N MET A 78 -8.85 -9.66 -6.47
CA MET A 78 -8.21 -8.48 -5.89
C MET A 78 -7.82 -7.47 -6.99
N GLU A 79 -7.54 -6.23 -6.59
CA GLU A 79 -6.97 -5.23 -7.49
C GLU A 79 -5.43 -5.28 -7.54
N THR A 80 -4.85 -4.60 -8.54
CA THR A 80 -3.37 -4.62 -8.74
C THR A 80 -2.62 -4.02 -7.55
N GLY A 81 -3.09 -2.89 -7.02
CA GLY A 81 -2.51 -2.25 -5.83
C GLY A 81 -2.47 -3.19 -4.62
N GLU A 82 -3.57 -3.89 -4.36
CA GLU A 82 -3.69 -4.85 -3.25
C GLU A 82 -2.73 -6.03 -3.41
N VAL A 83 -2.70 -6.65 -4.59
CA VAL A 83 -1.81 -7.80 -4.87
C VAL A 83 -0.35 -7.39 -4.82
N SER A 84 0.00 -6.22 -5.36
CA SER A 84 1.38 -5.72 -5.34
C SER A 84 1.87 -5.50 -3.91
N SER A 85 1.01 -4.96 -3.04
CA SER A 85 1.31 -4.72 -1.62
C SER A 85 1.49 -6.02 -0.86
N LEU A 86 0.55 -6.97 -1.04
CA LEU A 86 0.62 -8.31 -0.45
C LEU A 86 1.91 -9.03 -0.82
N LEU A 87 2.26 -9.05 -2.11
CA LEU A 87 3.43 -9.76 -2.59
C LEU A 87 4.73 -9.08 -2.15
N LEU A 88 4.78 -7.75 -2.13
CA LEU A 88 5.91 -7.01 -1.58
C LEU A 88 6.11 -7.34 -0.09
N ALA A 89 5.03 -7.29 0.70
CA ALA A 89 5.05 -7.62 2.12
C ALA A 89 5.58 -9.04 2.35
N ARG A 90 5.04 -10.01 1.63
CA ARG A 90 5.47 -11.42 1.70
C ARG A 90 6.94 -11.60 1.33
N ARG A 91 7.39 -11.00 0.21
CA ARG A 91 8.77 -11.09 -0.27
C ARG A 91 9.77 -10.51 0.72
N ARG A 92 9.39 -9.45 1.43
CA ARG A 92 10.25 -8.74 2.40
C ARG A 92 10.12 -9.26 3.84
N GLY A 93 9.11 -10.09 4.13
CA GLY A 93 8.77 -10.48 5.51
C GLY A 93 8.22 -9.32 6.33
N TYR A 94 7.52 -8.38 5.70
CA TYR A 94 6.92 -7.21 6.34
C TYR A 94 5.44 -7.43 6.65
N ILE A 95 4.90 -6.60 7.55
CA ILE A 95 3.47 -6.58 7.88
C ILE A 95 2.72 -5.85 6.76
N LEU A 96 1.62 -6.40 6.29
CA LEU A 96 0.69 -5.71 5.39
C LEU A 96 -0.39 -4.98 6.22
N ALA A 97 -0.51 -3.68 6.00
CA ALA A 97 -1.67 -2.89 6.42
C ALA A 97 -2.68 -2.87 5.27
N THR A 98 -3.82 -3.52 5.51
CA THR A 98 -4.94 -3.60 4.56
C THR A 98 -6.27 -3.68 5.31
N ASP A 99 -7.28 -2.98 4.80
CA ASP A 99 -8.69 -3.12 5.21
C ASP A 99 -9.51 -3.96 4.20
N ASP A 100 -8.90 -4.35 3.07
CA ASP A 100 -9.59 -5.12 2.05
C ASP A 100 -9.84 -6.57 2.47
N LYS A 101 -11.09 -7.00 2.30
CA LYS A 101 -11.55 -8.32 2.71
C LYS A 101 -10.84 -9.46 1.96
N GLN A 102 -10.56 -9.28 0.68
CA GLN A 102 -9.91 -10.32 -0.13
C GLN A 102 -8.40 -10.37 0.16
N ALA A 103 -7.75 -9.21 0.33
CA ALA A 103 -6.37 -9.13 0.78
C ALA A 103 -6.17 -9.82 2.13
N ILE A 104 -7.05 -9.59 3.11
CA ILE A 104 -7.02 -10.26 4.42
C ILE A 104 -7.16 -11.78 4.27
N LYS A 105 -8.05 -12.26 3.38
CA LYS A 105 -8.19 -13.70 3.12
C LYS A 105 -6.94 -14.29 2.48
N ALA A 106 -6.34 -13.60 1.52
CA ALA A 106 -5.12 -14.03 0.86
C ALA A 106 -3.96 -14.13 1.86
N CYS A 107 -3.81 -13.16 2.77
CA CYS A 107 -2.81 -13.17 3.84
C CYS A 107 -2.89 -14.40 4.76
N LYS A 108 -4.09 -14.96 4.95
CA LYS A 108 -4.28 -16.12 5.85
C LYS A 108 -3.88 -17.44 5.20
N ILE A 109 -3.79 -17.48 3.87
CA ILE A 109 -3.58 -18.70 3.09
C ILE A 109 -2.14 -18.78 2.56
N LEU A 110 -1.53 -17.63 2.26
CA LEU A 110 -0.20 -17.51 1.65
C LEU A 110 0.93 -17.35 2.67
#